data_AF-A0A8S2G1Y0-F1
#
_entry.id   AF-A0A8S2G1Y0-F1
#
_cell.length_a   1.000
_cell.length_b   1.000
_cell.length_c   1.000
_cell.angle_alpha   90.00
_cell.angle_beta   90.00
_cell.angle_gamma   90.00
#
_symmetry.space_group_name_H-M   'P 1'
#
loop_
_entity.id
_entity.type
_entity.pdbx_description
1 polymer ?
#
loop_
_entity_poly.entity_id
_entity_poly.type
_entity_poly.pdbx_seq_one_letter_code
_entity_poly.pdbx_strand_id
1 'polypeptide(L)'
;NDDDSSATTDPVFGLKPLNQKDFVMFYNLVDFCQDLLSEQSIELFEKWVHRFLYDIISASTKYPLVSGFYRFASLVMNICLKLRYFNSNSNGDTTIESMETDTNETSNNNIIGVTILIQKFAHEVLSRLKQYRDDLLTSCLQFILSLPSECIDYDFTDYVPAVQMALDMGLSYLPLAEQVIDSLERWSKSSSLTLTSYYEQLLPYFDDFLRLSHHQ
;
A
#
# COMPACT_ATOMS: atom_id res chain seq x y z
N ASN A 1 -34.52 -25.42 20.59
CA ASN A 1 -33.33 -25.73 19.78
C ASN A 1 -32.96 -24.46 19.08
N ASP A 2 -32.17 -23.69 19.81
CA ASP A 2 -31.58 -22.43 19.41
C ASP A 2 -30.61 -22.71 18.25
N ASP A 3 -30.92 -22.16 17.07
CA ASP A 3 -29.93 -22.07 15.99
C ASP A 3 -29.36 -20.66 16.05
N ASP A 4 -28.11 -20.60 16.48
CA ASP A 4 -27.24 -19.43 16.56
C ASP A 4 -27.25 -18.66 15.23
N SER A 5 -28.02 -17.58 15.17
CA SER A 5 -27.71 -16.47 14.28
C SER A 5 -26.50 -15.74 14.84
N SER A 6 -25.30 -16.33 14.70
CA SER A 6 -24.06 -15.57 14.92
C SER A 6 -24.04 -14.46 13.87
N ALA A 7 -24.38 -13.24 14.29
CA ALA A 7 -24.30 -12.06 13.45
C ALA A 7 -22.86 -11.95 12.95
N THR A 8 -22.65 -12.31 11.69
CA THR A 8 -21.33 -12.27 11.07
C THR A 8 -20.96 -10.82 10.84
N THR A 9 -19.88 -10.37 11.49
CA THR A 9 -19.25 -9.06 11.26
C THR A 9 -18.47 -8.98 9.95
N ASP A 10 -18.47 -10.05 9.15
CA ASP A 10 -17.77 -10.08 7.86
C ASP A 10 -18.61 -9.39 6.77
N PRO A 11 -18.15 -8.26 6.21
CA PRO A 11 -18.87 -7.54 5.18
C PRO A 11 -18.93 -8.29 3.84
N VAL A 12 -18.11 -9.33 3.65
CA VAL A 12 -18.05 -10.13 2.42
C VAL A 12 -18.94 -11.37 2.52
N PHE A 13 -19.39 -11.74 3.73
CA PHE A 13 -20.16 -12.97 3.94
C PHE A 13 -21.48 -12.97 3.16
N GLY A 14 -21.66 -13.97 2.30
CA GLY A 14 -22.85 -14.13 1.47
C GLY A 14 -22.89 -13.25 0.21
N LEU A 15 -21.89 -12.40 -0.03
CA LEU A 15 -21.79 -11.66 -1.28
C LEU A 15 -21.44 -12.59 -2.43
N LYS A 16 -22.23 -12.51 -3.50
CA LYS A 16 -21.90 -13.13 -4.79
C LYS A 16 -21.81 -12.04 -5.84
N PRO A 17 -20.77 -12.06 -6.68
CA PRO A 17 -20.66 -11.09 -7.75
C PRO A 17 -21.80 -11.30 -8.75
N LEU A 18 -22.34 -10.19 -9.26
CA LEU A 18 -23.41 -10.21 -10.27
C LEU A 18 -22.97 -10.99 -11.52
N ASN A 19 -21.69 -10.87 -11.88
CA ASN A 19 -21.05 -11.65 -12.93
C ASN A 19 -19.71 -12.21 -12.44
N GLN A 20 -19.69 -13.49 -12.08
CA GLN A 20 -18.48 -14.18 -11.62
C GLN A 20 -17.36 -14.19 -12.67
N LYS A 21 -17.70 -14.23 -13.96
CA LYS A 21 -16.69 -14.29 -15.05
C LYS A 21 -15.89 -12.99 -15.14
N ASP A 22 -16.54 -11.85 -14.91
CA ASP A 22 -15.88 -10.55 -14.96
C ASP A 22 -14.88 -10.39 -13.80
N PHE A 23 -15.20 -10.94 -12.62
CA PHE A 23 -14.27 -10.97 -11.49
C PHE A 23 -13.04 -11.81 -11.79
N VAL A 24 -13.21 -12.99 -12.39
CA VAL A 24 -12.07 -13.82 -12.81
C VAL A 24 -11.22 -13.09 -13.85
N MET A 25 -11.84 -12.45 -14.84
CA MET A 25 -11.12 -11.65 -15.84
C MET A 25 -10.38 -10.46 -15.21
N PHE A 26 -10.99 -9.81 -14.22
CA PHE A 26 -10.37 -8.70 -13.49
C PHE A 26 -9.17 -9.16 -12.67
N TYR A 27 -9.27 -10.26 -11.91
CA TYR A 27 -8.12 -10.78 -11.16
C TYR A 27 -6.99 -11.24 -12.08
N ASN A 28 -7.31 -11.88 -13.21
CA ASN A 28 -6.30 -12.21 -14.21
C ASN A 28 -5.60 -10.95 -14.77
N LEU A 29 -6.33 -9.84 -14.93
CA LEU A 29 -5.74 -8.57 -15.34
C LEU A 29 -4.83 -7.98 -14.24
N VAL A 30 -5.25 -8.05 -12.98
CA VAL A 30 -4.43 -7.63 -11.83
C VAL A 30 -3.11 -8.40 -11.82
N ASP A 31 -3.18 -9.73 -11.89
CA ASP A 31 -2.01 -10.61 -11.88
C ASP A 31 -1.10 -10.32 -13.07
N PHE A 32 -1.67 -10.23 -14.28
CA PHE A 32 -0.93 -9.89 -15.49
C PHE A 32 -0.20 -8.55 -15.38
N CYS A 33 -0.86 -7.52 -14.86
CA CYS A 33 -0.25 -6.22 -14.67
C CYS A 33 0.85 -6.24 -13.60
N GLN A 34 0.68 -7.02 -12.54
CA GLN A 34 1.73 -7.20 -11.53
C GLN A 34 2.98 -7.81 -12.13
N ASP A 35 2.85 -8.84 -12.97
CA ASP A 35 4.00 -9.47 -13.63
C ASP A 35 4.62 -8.53 -14.66
N LEU A 36 3.81 -7.94 -15.54
CA LEU A 36 4.28 -7.11 -16.66
C LEU A 36 4.98 -5.83 -16.18
N LEU A 37 4.34 -5.08 -15.27
CA LEU A 37 4.83 -3.76 -14.84
C LEU A 37 5.95 -3.86 -13.81
N SER A 38 6.12 -5.02 -13.15
CA SER A 38 7.23 -5.24 -12.24
C SER A 38 8.56 -5.45 -12.97
N GLU A 39 8.53 -5.93 -14.21
CA GLU A 39 9.71 -6.31 -15.01
C GLU A 39 10.09 -5.30 -16.10
N GLN A 40 9.13 -4.62 -16.73
CA GLN A 40 9.39 -3.85 -17.95
C GLN A 40 9.04 -2.35 -17.85
N SER A 41 9.94 -1.51 -18.38
CA SER A 41 9.68 -0.11 -18.75
C SER A 41 9.00 0.75 -17.68
N ILE A 42 9.45 0.61 -16.43
CA ILE A 42 8.89 1.34 -15.28
C ILE A 42 8.89 2.86 -15.54
N GLU A 43 9.90 3.37 -16.24
CA GLU A 43 10.04 4.77 -16.65
C GLU A 43 8.87 5.27 -17.53
N LEU A 44 8.32 4.42 -18.40
CA LEU A 44 7.19 4.81 -19.24
C LEU A 44 5.91 4.98 -18.42
N PHE A 45 5.82 4.30 -17.27
CA PHE A 45 4.65 4.35 -16.40
C PHE A 45 4.57 5.64 -15.58
N GLU A 46 5.68 6.38 -15.42
CA GLU A 46 5.75 7.60 -14.62
C GLU A 46 4.64 8.61 -14.96
N LYS A 47 4.40 8.83 -16.26
CA LYS A 47 3.38 9.77 -16.77
C LYS A 47 1.94 9.32 -16.47
N TRP A 48 1.74 8.03 -16.21
CA TRP A 48 0.43 7.42 -15.98
C TRP A 48 0.10 7.29 -14.50
N VAL A 49 1.06 7.44 -13.59
CA VAL A 49 0.90 7.27 -12.13
C VAL A 49 -0.33 8.01 -11.62
N HIS A 50 -0.42 9.33 -11.87
CA HIS A 50 -1.53 10.14 -11.35
C HIS A 50 -2.89 9.68 -11.89
N ARG A 51 -3.00 9.48 -13.21
CA ARG A 51 -4.29 9.12 -13.83
C ARG A 51 -4.74 7.73 -13.41
N PHE A 52 -3.83 6.76 -13.46
CA PHE A 52 -4.11 5.38 -13.11
C PHE A 52 -4.52 5.26 -11.65
N LEU A 53 -3.76 5.90 -10.75
CA LEU A 53 -4.07 5.88 -9.33
C LEU A 53 -5.43 6.54 -9.02
N TYR A 54 -5.74 7.67 -9.65
CA TYR A 54 -7.05 8.32 -9.49
C TYR A 54 -8.21 7.38 -9.87
N ASP A 55 -8.08 6.69 -11.00
CA ASP A 55 -9.12 5.76 -11.48
C ASP A 55 -9.25 4.54 -10.54
N ILE A 56 -8.13 3.99 -10.04
CA ILE A 56 -8.13 2.88 -9.07
C ILE A 56 -8.76 3.29 -7.74
N ILE A 57 -8.39 4.46 -7.20
CA ILE A 57 -8.94 4.96 -5.93
C ILE A 57 -10.44 5.20 -6.07
N SER A 58 -10.87 5.88 -7.14
CA SER A 58 -12.29 6.12 -7.42
C SER A 58 -13.09 4.81 -7.52
N ALA A 59 -12.55 3.80 -8.20
CA ALA A 59 -13.17 2.48 -8.28
C ALA A 59 -13.21 1.78 -6.92
N SER A 60 -12.15 1.87 -6.12
CA SER A 60 -12.08 1.28 -4.78
C SER A 60 -13.06 1.92 -3.78
N THR A 61 -13.31 3.23 -3.88
CA THR A 61 -14.33 3.91 -3.06
C THR A 61 -15.73 3.42 -3.42
N LYS A 62 -15.99 3.10 -4.70
CA LYS A 62 -17.26 2.54 -5.17
C LYS A 62 -17.41 1.05 -4.82
N TYR A 63 -16.32 0.30 -4.84
CA TYR A 63 -16.28 -1.15 -4.63
C TYR A 63 -15.18 -1.54 -3.61
N PRO A 64 -15.34 -1.18 -2.33
CA PRO A 64 -14.29 -1.31 -1.30
C PRO A 64 -13.96 -2.75 -0.91
N LEU A 65 -14.80 -3.72 -1.27
CA LEU A 65 -14.62 -5.14 -0.93
C LEU A 65 -13.87 -5.94 -2.01
N VAL A 66 -13.31 -5.27 -3.01
CA VAL A 66 -12.58 -5.92 -4.11
C VAL A 66 -11.08 -5.75 -3.90
N SER A 67 -10.41 -6.84 -3.52
CA SER A 67 -8.98 -6.83 -3.14
C SER A 67 -8.06 -6.38 -4.27
N GLY A 68 -8.43 -6.64 -5.53
CA GLY A 68 -7.65 -6.27 -6.70
C GLY A 68 -7.34 -4.77 -6.84
N PHE A 69 -8.19 -3.87 -6.34
CA PHE A 69 -7.88 -2.43 -6.38
C PHE A 69 -6.72 -2.07 -5.45
N TYR A 70 -6.66 -2.66 -4.26
CA TYR A 70 -5.56 -2.46 -3.32
C TYR A 70 -4.27 -3.12 -3.82
N ARG A 71 -4.38 -4.26 -4.51
CA ARG A 71 -3.25 -4.89 -5.22
C ARG A 71 -2.69 -4.00 -6.33
N PHE A 72 -3.55 -3.33 -7.10
CA PHE A 72 -3.12 -2.33 -8.08
C PHE A 72 -2.47 -1.11 -7.43
N ALA A 73 -3.06 -0.58 -6.36
CA ALA A 73 -2.49 0.54 -5.63
C ALA A 73 -1.09 0.20 -5.10
N SER A 74 -0.91 -1.00 -4.53
CA SER A 74 0.38 -1.52 -4.07
C SER A 74 1.41 -1.59 -5.20
N LEU A 75 1.01 -2.11 -6.37
CA LEU A 75 1.87 -2.18 -7.56
C LEU A 75 2.36 -0.79 -7.97
N VAL A 76 1.45 0.19 -8.03
CA VAL A 76 1.78 1.58 -8.40
C VAL A 76 2.74 2.19 -7.38
N MET A 77 2.52 1.98 -6.07
CA MET A 77 3.43 2.47 -5.05
C MET A 77 4.82 1.84 -5.16
N ASN A 78 4.91 0.54 -5.42
CA ASN A 78 6.18 -0.15 -5.65
C ASN A 78 6.92 0.39 -6.89
N ILE A 79 6.18 0.71 -7.96
CA ILE A 79 6.72 1.39 -9.14
C ILE A 79 7.26 2.77 -8.76
N CYS A 80 6.49 3.57 -8.02
CA CYS A 80 6.92 4.89 -7.56
C CYS A 80 8.19 4.82 -6.68
N LEU A 81 8.30 3.81 -5.82
CA LEU A 81 9.49 3.56 -5.00
C LEU A 81 10.72 3.26 -5.87
N LYS A 82 10.58 2.40 -6.89
CA LYS A 82 11.66 2.07 -7.84
C LYS A 82 12.10 3.29 -8.66
N LEU A 83 11.15 4.14 -9.07
CA LEU A 83 11.42 5.36 -9.84
C LEU A 83 11.93 6.53 -8.99
N ARG A 84 11.89 6.42 -7.66
CA ARG A 84 12.09 7.56 -6.75
C ARG A 84 11.18 8.75 -7.09
N TYR A 85 9.94 8.46 -7.51
CA TYR A 85 8.96 9.43 -8.03
C TYR A 85 8.74 10.62 -7.08
N PHE A 86 8.71 10.37 -5.77
CA PHE A 86 8.50 11.40 -4.75
C PHE A 86 9.80 12.10 -4.29
N ASN A 87 10.97 11.59 -4.70
CA ASN A 87 12.30 12.02 -4.26
C ASN A 87 13.08 12.84 -5.30
N SER A 88 12.54 13.07 -6.50
CA SER A 88 13.22 13.84 -7.57
C SER A 88 13.59 15.29 -7.21
N ASN A 89 13.21 15.78 -6.02
CA ASN A 89 13.62 17.09 -5.50
C ASN A 89 14.96 17.09 -4.72
N SER A 90 15.64 15.96 -4.54
CA SER A 90 16.84 15.88 -3.67
C SER A 90 18.19 15.92 -4.40
N ASN A 91 18.26 15.87 -5.73
CA ASN A 91 19.53 15.93 -6.45
C ASN A 91 19.68 17.29 -7.12
N GLY A 92 20.20 18.25 -6.35
CA GLY A 92 20.90 19.40 -6.90
C GLY A 92 22.24 18.98 -7.49
N ASP A 93 22.24 18.20 -8.57
CA ASP A 93 23.41 18.03 -9.42
C ASP A 93 23.24 18.87 -10.69
N THR A 94 23.88 20.02 -10.60
CA THR A 94 24.24 20.94 -11.68
C THR A 94 24.82 20.17 -12.86
N THR A 95 24.16 20.19 -14.01
CA THR A 95 24.74 20.63 -15.30
C THR A 95 23.73 20.42 -16.43
N ILE A 96 23.18 21.53 -16.94
CA ILE A 96 23.13 21.95 -18.36
C ILE A 96 21.95 22.92 -18.50
N GLU A 97 22.29 24.13 -18.93
CA GLU A 97 21.35 25.17 -19.34
C GLU A 97 20.36 24.63 -20.39
N SER A 98 19.08 24.51 -20.05
CA SER A 98 18.00 24.56 -21.04
C SER A 98 16.66 24.90 -20.38
N MET A 99 16.29 26.17 -20.47
CA MET A 99 14.97 26.69 -20.84
C MET A 99 13.75 25.75 -20.72
N GLU A 100 13.39 25.28 -19.52
CA GLU A 100 12.08 24.64 -19.26
C GLU A 100 11.57 24.95 -17.84
N THR A 101 10.93 26.11 -17.67
CA THR A 101 10.34 26.51 -16.37
C THR A 101 8.86 26.10 -16.24
N ASP A 102 8.13 25.90 -17.35
CA ASP A 102 6.67 25.67 -17.30
C ASP A 102 6.29 24.18 -17.07
N THR A 103 7.15 23.23 -17.48
CA THR A 103 6.92 21.78 -17.35
C THR A 103 7.19 21.28 -15.92
N ASN A 104 8.15 21.88 -15.23
CA ASN A 104 8.54 21.52 -13.87
C ASN A 104 7.49 21.91 -12.82
N GLU A 105 6.85 23.09 -12.96
CA GLU A 105 5.76 23.49 -12.06
C GLU A 105 4.53 22.56 -12.18
N THR A 106 4.16 22.20 -13.41
CA THR A 106 3.05 21.26 -13.66
C THR A 106 3.34 19.86 -13.11
N SER A 107 4.59 19.39 -13.27
CA SER A 107 5.02 18.08 -12.76
C SER A 107 5.06 18.06 -11.23
N ASN A 108 5.55 19.12 -10.59
CA ASN A 108 5.54 19.28 -9.14
C ASN A 108 4.11 19.33 -8.57
N ASN A 109 3.21 20.06 -9.24
CA ASN A 109 1.79 20.11 -8.87
C ASN A 109 1.13 18.73 -8.97
N ASN A 110 1.49 17.93 -9.98
CA ASN A 110 1.01 16.56 -10.11
C ASN A 110 1.54 15.66 -8.98
N ILE A 111 2.83 15.73 -8.62
CA ILE A 111 3.41 14.92 -7.53
C ILE A 111 2.75 15.27 -6.18
N ILE A 112 2.54 16.57 -5.90
CA ILE A 112 1.82 17.02 -4.70
C ILE A 112 0.39 16.50 -4.72
N GLY A 113 -0.29 16.59 -5.87
CA GLY A 113 -1.64 16.05 -6.05
C GLY A 113 -1.73 14.54 -5.78
N VAL A 114 -0.79 13.76 -6.32
CA VAL A 114 -0.67 12.31 -6.08
C VAL A 114 -0.44 12.02 -4.59
N THR A 115 0.47 12.77 -3.95
CA THR A 115 0.80 12.59 -2.53
C THR A 115 -0.43 12.79 -1.65
N ILE A 116 -1.16 13.89 -1.84
CA ILE A 116 -2.39 14.20 -1.09
C ILE A 116 -3.47 13.15 -1.36
N LEU A 117 -3.58 12.69 -2.60
CA LEU A 117 -4.54 11.66 -2.98
C LEU A 117 -4.24 10.33 -2.28
N ILE A 118 -2.98 9.91 -2.25
CA ILE A 118 -2.53 8.71 -1.52
C ILE A 118 -2.75 8.85 -0.03
N GLN A 119 -2.38 9.98 0.58
CA GLN A 119 -2.57 10.20 2.02
C GLN A 119 -4.03 10.03 2.40
N LYS A 120 -4.95 10.67 1.68
CA LYS A 120 -6.39 10.54 1.92
C LYS A 120 -6.87 9.10 1.77
N PHE A 121 -6.41 8.42 0.73
CA PHE A 121 -6.78 7.04 0.49
C PHE A 121 -6.23 6.08 1.55
N ALA A 122 -4.99 6.28 2.00
CA ALA A 122 -4.37 5.51 3.09
C ALA A 122 -5.19 5.63 4.38
N HIS A 123 -5.60 6.85 4.78
CA HIS A 123 -6.46 7.04 5.95
C HIS A 123 -7.83 6.36 5.81
N GLU A 124 -8.43 6.42 4.62
CA GLU A 124 -9.68 5.70 4.34
C GLU A 124 -9.49 4.18 4.52
N VAL A 125 -8.39 3.63 4.00
CA VAL A 125 -8.06 2.21 4.15
C VAL A 125 -7.80 1.84 5.61
N LEU A 126 -6.96 2.59 6.32
CA LEU A 126 -6.62 2.37 7.73
C LEU A 126 -7.89 2.33 8.61
N SER A 127 -8.84 3.23 8.35
CA SER A 127 -10.12 3.28 9.09
C SER A 127 -10.99 2.01 8.90
N ARG A 128 -10.81 1.30 7.79
CA ARG A 128 -11.61 0.12 7.41
C ARG A 128 -10.91 -1.21 7.66
N LEU A 129 -9.60 -1.23 7.92
CA LEU A 129 -8.81 -2.48 8.10
C LEU A 129 -9.45 -3.46 9.09
N LYS A 130 -9.99 -2.95 10.21
CA LYS A 130 -10.62 -3.79 11.26
C LYS A 130 -11.84 -4.60 10.78
N GLN A 131 -12.45 -4.21 9.67
CA GLN A 131 -13.64 -4.85 9.12
C GLN A 131 -13.28 -5.88 8.04
N TYR A 132 -12.08 -5.81 7.47
CA TYR A 132 -11.66 -6.66 6.37
C TYR A 132 -11.06 -7.98 6.87
N ARG A 133 -11.10 -9.01 6.02
CA ARG A 133 -10.58 -10.34 6.32
C ARG A 133 -9.84 -10.93 5.13
N ASP A 134 -9.07 -11.97 5.41
CA ASP A 134 -8.39 -12.84 4.44
C ASP A 134 -7.62 -12.07 3.36
N ASP A 135 -7.91 -12.35 2.08
CA ASP A 135 -7.23 -11.77 0.91
C ASP A 135 -7.42 -10.25 0.80
N LEU A 136 -8.60 -9.74 1.16
CA LEU A 136 -8.87 -8.31 1.16
C LEU A 136 -8.01 -7.60 2.20
N LEU A 137 -7.98 -8.13 3.42
CA LEU A 137 -7.15 -7.57 4.48
C LEU A 137 -5.67 -7.61 4.11
N THR A 138 -5.20 -8.75 3.61
CA THR A 138 -3.81 -8.92 3.15
C THR A 138 -3.46 -7.89 2.09
N SER A 139 -4.31 -7.71 1.06
CA SER A 139 -4.09 -6.74 -0.01
C SER A 139 -4.08 -5.29 0.48
N CYS A 140 -4.93 -4.94 1.45
CA CYS A 140 -4.93 -3.63 2.08
C CYS A 140 -3.66 -3.38 2.90
N LEU A 141 -3.20 -4.36 3.67
CA LEU A 141 -1.96 -4.27 4.46
C LEU A 141 -0.75 -4.14 3.54
N GLN A 142 -0.68 -4.92 2.47
CA GLN A 142 0.37 -4.80 1.44
C GLN A 142 0.41 -3.38 0.83
N PHE A 143 -0.76 -2.78 0.59
CA PHE A 143 -0.83 -1.40 0.12
C PHE A 143 -0.26 -0.41 1.15
N ILE A 144 -0.70 -0.48 2.41
CA ILE A 144 -0.19 0.41 3.47
C ILE A 144 1.33 0.26 3.64
N LEU A 145 1.84 -0.97 3.62
CA LEU A 145 3.28 -1.23 3.72
C LEU A 145 4.05 -0.75 2.48
N SER A 146 3.44 -0.72 1.30
CA SER A 146 4.09 -0.20 0.07
C SER A 146 4.23 1.33 0.04
N LEU A 147 3.69 2.06 1.01
CA LEU A 147 3.70 3.52 0.98
C LEU A 147 5.13 4.10 1.07
N PRO A 148 5.47 5.09 0.22
CA PRO A 148 6.67 5.92 0.37
C PRO A 148 6.60 6.78 1.63
N SER A 149 7.75 7.14 2.21
CA SER A 149 7.82 7.96 3.42
C SER A 149 7.22 9.36 3.25
N GLU A 150 7.21 9.86 2.02
CA GLU A 150 6.68 11.19 1.67
C GLU A 150 5.15 11.21 1.69
N CYS A 151 4.52 10.02 1.55
CA CYS A 151 3.08 9.83 1.55
C CYS A 151 2.52 9.46 2.93
N ILE A 152 3.37 9.34 3.95
CA ILE A 152 2.97 9.08 5.33
C ILE A 152 2.90 10.42 6.03
N ASP A 153 1.78 10.69 6.71
CA ASP A 153 1.58 11.92 7.46
C ASP A 153 2.57 12.00 8.63
N TYR A 154 2.75 13.21 9.18
CA TYR A 154 3.72 13.46 10.25
C TYR A 154 3.47 12.62 11.53
N ASP A 155 2.25 12.11 11.73
CA ASP A 155 1.90 11.23 12.85
C ASP A 155 1.77 9.78 12.37
N PHE A 156 2.71 8.92 12.78
CA PHE A 156 2.69 7.50 12.45
C PHE A 156 1.68 6.69 13.28
N THR A 157 1.02 7.31 14.26
CA THR A 157 0.12 6.62 15.21
C THR A 157 -0.98 5.82 14.51
N ASP A 158 -1.55 6.35 13.41
CA ASP A 158 -2.62 5.67 12.67
C ASP A 158 -2.14 4.42 11.89
N TYR A 159 -0.85 4.32 11.63
CA TYR A 159 -0.24 3.21 10.89
C TYR A 159 0.20 2.07 11.81
N VAL A 160 0.46 2.34 13.09
CA VAL A 160 0.90 1.33 14.06
C VAL A 160 -0.04 0.11 14.12
N PRO A 161 -1.38 0.26 14.22
CA PRO A 161 -2.27 -0.89 14.25
C PRO A 161 -2.22 -1.74 12.97
N ALA A 162 -1.98 -1.11 11.82
CA ALA A 162 -1.84 -1.84 10.55
C ALA A 162 -0.56 -2.66 10.53
N VAL A 163 0.55 -2.10 11.01
CA VAL A 163 1.83 -2.81 11.13
C VAL A 163 1.72 -3.98 12.11
N GLN A 164 1.09 -3.79 13.27
CA GLN A 164 0.86 -4.86 14.25
C GLN A 164 0.03 -5.99 13.65
N MET A 165 -1.06 -5.67 12.95
CA MET A 165 -1.90 -6.65 12.28
C MET A 165 -1.15 -7.41 11.18
N ALA A 166 -0.28 -6.72 10.43
CA ALA A 166 0.56 -7.35 9.42
C ALA A 166 1.62 -8.29 10.03
N LEU A 167 2.17 -7.96 11.20
CA LEU A 167 3.08 -8.84 11.93
C LEU A 167 2.35 -10.09 12.45
N ASP A 168 1.16 -9.93 13.04
CA ASP A 168 0.35 -11.07 13.50
C ASP A 168 0.03 -12.03 12.35
N MET A 169 -0.41 -11.50 11.21
CA MET A 169 -0.65 -12.29 10.00
C MET A 169 0.64 -12.88 9.42
N GLY A 170 1.75 -12.17 9.56
CA GLY A 170 3.08 -12.56 9.11
C GLY A 170 3.59 -13.85 9.74
N LEU A 171 3.13 -14.21 10.94
CA LEU A 171 3.46 -15.49 11.60
C LEU A 171 2.99 -16.70 10.78
N SER A 172 1.92 -16.54 10.00
CA SER A 172 1.36 -17.59 9.12
C SER A 172 1.65 -17.35 7.63
N TYR A 173 1.96 -16.11 7.24
CA TYR A 173 2.23 -15.72 5.85
C TYR A 173 3.51 -14.88 5.77
N LEU A 174 4.64 -15.58 5.63
CA LEU A 174 5.98 -15.00 5.67
C LEU A 174 6.22 -13.83 4.69
N PRO A 175 5.73 -13.83 3.43
CA PRO A 175 5.95 -12.71 2.51
C PRO A 175 5.44 -11.37 3.03
N LEU A 176 4.36 -11.37 3.83
CA LEU A 176 3.86 -10.15 4.47
C LEU A 176 4.80 -9.68 5.59
N ALA A 177 5.37 -10.60 6.37
CA ALA A 177 6.34 -10.26 7.41
C ALA A 177 7.62 -9.65 6.81
N GLU A 178 8.13 -10.23 5.72
CA GLU A 178 9.27 -9.68 4.97
C GLU A 178 8.96 -8.25 4.51
N GLN A 179 7.78 -8.02 3.92
CA GLN A 179 7.36 -6.70 3.49
C GLN A 179 7.25 -5.70 4.66
N VAL A 180 6.82 -6.13 5.86
CA VAL A 180 6.80 -5.27 7.05
C VAL A 180 8.22 -4.81 7.38
N ILE A 181 9.18 -5.73 7.42
CA ILE A 181 10.58 -5.42 7.76
C ILE A 181 11.17 -4.44 6.75
N ASP A 182 11.01 -4.72 5.44
CA ASP A 182 11.48 -3.85 4.36
C ASP A 182 10.89 -2.44 4.45
N SER A 183 9.61 -2.35 4.83
CA SER A 183 8.89 -1.08 4.96
C SER A 183 9.35 -0.29 6.18
N LEU A 184 9.51 -0.94 7.34
CA LEU A 184 10.04 -0.31 8.55
C LEU A 184 11.48 0.16 8.35
N GLU A 185 12.33 -0.64 7.71
CA GLU A 185 13.70 -0.23 7.37
C GLU A 185 13.67 1.01 6.46
N ARG A 186 12.85 1.00 5.41
CA ARG A 186 12.69 2.15 4.49
C ARG A 186 12.25 3.41 5.23
N TRP A 187 11.23 3.30 6.06
CA TRP A 187 10.67 4.42 6.80
C TRP A 187 11.64 4.95 7.87
N SER A 188 12.42 4.07 8.52
CA SER A 188 13.41 4.46 9.52
C SER A 188 14.60 5.25 8.94
N LYS A 189 14.92 5.04 7.67
CA LYS A 189 15.98 5.79 6.95
C LYS A 189 15.53 7.18 6.53
N SER A 190 14.23 7.46 6.54
CA SER A 190 13.70 8.74 6.09
C SER A 190 13.76 9.79 7.20
N SER A 191 14.31 10.96 6.86
CA SER A 191 14.40 12.09 7.78
C SER A 191 13.04 12.69 8.14
N SER A 192 11.99 12.39 7.38
CA SER A 192 10.64 12.93 7.61
C SER A 192 9.87 12.22 8.72
N LEU A 193 10.24 10.99 9.08
CA LEU A 193 9.47 10.14 9.97
C LEU A 193 10.26 9.77 11.23
N THR A 194 9.71 10.12 12.40
CA THR A 194 10.33 9.76 13.69
C THR A 194 9.73 8.47 14.24
N LEU A 195 10.23 7.32 13.78
CA LEU A 195 9.75 6.00 14.23
C LEU A 195 10.20 5.61 15.64
N THR A 196 11.22 6.28 16.20
CA THR A 196 11.84 5.90 17.48
C THR A 196 10.83 5.76 18.62
N SER A 197 9.81 6.63 18.65
CA SER A 197 8.76 6.65 19.68
C SER A 197 7.79 5.46 19.61
N TYR A 198 7.73 4.76 18.48
CA TYR A 198 6.77 3.68 18.24
C TYR A 198 7.40 2.28 18.32
N TYR A 199 8.74 2.18 18.35
CA TYR A 199 9.41 0.88 18.47
C TYR A 199 9.03 0.13 19.75
N GLU A 200 8.78 0.82 20.86
CA GLU A 200 8.31 0.17 22.09
C GLU A 200 6.98 -0.59 21.91
N GLN A 201 6.14 -0.16 20.97
CA GLN A 201 4.85 -0.79 20.67
C GLN A 201 4.95 -1.88 19.59
N LEU A 202 5.96 -1.80 18.71
CA LEU A 202 6.13 -2.73 17.59
C LEU A 202 7.07 -3.90 17.92
N LEU A 203 8.13 -3.65 18.68
CA LEU A 203 9.14 -4.66 19.02
C LEU A 203 8.59 -5.93 19.69
N PRO A 204 7.60 -5.87 20.59
CA PRO A 204 7.04 -7.07 21.20
C PRO A 204 6.50 -8.09 20.18
N TYR A 205 5.96 -7.64 19.05
CA TYR A 205 5.41 -8.52 18.00
C TYR A 205 6.50 -9.29 17.25
N PHE A 206 7.76 -8.87 17.32
CA PHE A 206 8.89 -9.60 16.72
C PHE A 206 9.37 -10.76 17.58
N ASP A 207 9.06 -10.79 18.88
CA ASP A 207 9.47 -11.86 19.80
C ASP A 207 8.91 -13.22 19.35
N ASP A 208 7.67 -13.25 18.86
CA ASP A 208 7.03 -14.47 18.39
C ASP A 208 7.72 -15.05 17.15
N PHE A 209 8.21 -14.20 16.24
CA PHE A 209 9.01 -14.65 15.09
C PHE A 209 10.34 -15.27 15.51
N LEU A 210 11.02 -14.67 16.49
CA LEU A 210 12.29 -15.19 17.03
C LEU A 210 12.09 -16.54 17.73
N ARG A 211 10.99 -16.71 18.47
CA ARG A 211 10.66 -17.97 19.15
C ARG A 211 10.25 -19.08 18.19
N LEU A 212 9.50 -18.76 17.13
CA LEU A 212 9.11 -19.74 16.12
C LEU A 212 10.32 -20.33 15.40
N SER A 213 11.36 -19.53 15.14
CA SER A 213 12.61 -20.00 14.55
C SER A 213 13.38 -21.03 15.40
N HIS A 214 13.09 -21.11 16.71
CA HIS A 214 13.70 -22.09 17.61
C HIS A 214 12.96 -23.45 17.63
N HIS A 215 11.77 -23.53 17.03
CA HIS A 215 10.97 -24.75 16.94
C HIS A 215 11.00 -25.42 15.54
N GLN A 216 11.83 -24.92 14.63
CA GLN A 216 12.17 -25.55 13.35
C GLN A 216 13.56 -26.20 13.42
#